data_AF-A0A9W8N4U8-F1
#
_entry.id   AF-A0A9W8N4U8-F1
#
_cell.length_a   1.000
_cell.length_b   1.000
_cell.length_c   1.000
_cell.angle_alpha   90.00
_cell.angle_beta   90.00
_cell.angle_gamma   90.00
#
_symmetry.space_group_name_H-M   'P 1'
#
loop_
_entity.id
_entity.type
_entity.pdbx_description
1 polymer ?
#
loop_
_entity_poly.entity_id
_entity_poly.type
_entity_poly.pdbx_seq_one_letter_code
_entity_poly.pdbx_strand_id
1 'polypeptide(L)'
;MSRPGTEPHEYTIRDIAWRTPHMLAWLWSHLLVEVISNQSLRSSIIEDAINKPWRPLPAGRLTVAEARNLTRVSVVVALALSSLLGNLLPSTTLMTLTWLYNDLDGSSAGPLMRNILNGAGLACFGWGAVGVLLPGAIGDRRVLRDWLLFIVALVSTTVHIQDLADREGDKARGRQTAAIVFGEDWTRSSIVVMVIVWSAVCSAYWRVPPPYALAPLGISLIMSAVILLGRSRSSSELGLRLWCLWVTVVFLLPLLSSNTK
;
A
#
# COMPACT_ATOMS: atom_id res chain seq x y z
N MET A 1 -28.41 -32.58 4.23
CA MET A 1 -27.63 -32.50 2.97
C MET A 1 -26.36 -31.70 3.24
N SER A 2 -25.31 -32.40 3.61
CA SER A 2 -23.94 -31.88 3.73
C SER A 2 -23.41 -31.53 2.34
N ARG A 3 -22.85 -30.32 2.17
CA ARG A 3 -22.19 -29.93 0.92
C ARG A 3 -20.98 -30.86 0.69
N PRO A 4 -20.85 -31.49 -0.50
CA PRO A 4 -19.68 -32.29 -0.82
C PRO A 4 -18.49 -31.37 -1.15
N GLY A 5 -17.31 -31.73 -0.63
CA GLY A 5 -16.01 -31.34 -1.17
C GLY A 5 -15.59 -29.88 -0.99
N THR A 6 -15.04 -29.54 0.18
CA THR A 6 -13.99 -28.52 0.26
C THR A 6 -12.87 -29.09 1.12
N GLU A 7 -12.20 -30.14 0.63
CA GLU A 7 -10.83 -30.33 1.08
C GLU A 7 -10.03 -29.09 0.63
N PRO A 8 -9.15 -28.55 1.49
CA PRO A 8 -8.29 -27.45 1.08
C PRO A 8 -7.50 -27.89 -0.15
N HIS A 9 -7.68 -27.19 -1.27
CA HIS A 9 -6.85 -27.41 -2.44
C HIS A 9 -5.40 -27.11 -2.04
N GLU A 10 -4.60 -28.15 -1.85
CA GLU A 10 -3.16 -28.01 -1.65
C GLU A 10 -2.55 -27.55 -2.97
N TYR A 11 -2.04 -26.32 -3.00
CA TYR A 11 -1.31 -25.80 -4.15
C TYR A 11 0.10 -26.36 -4.15
N THR A 12 0.51 -26.98 -5.25
CA THR A 12 1.89 -27.40 -5.42
C THR A 12 2.79 -26.20 -5.73
N ILE A 13 4.10 -26.36 -5.52
CA ILE A 13 5.10 -25.34 -5.95
C ILE A 13 4.94 -25.01 -7.44
N ARG A 14 4.60 -26.01 -8.26
CA ARG A 14 4.36 -25.83 -9.69
C ARG A 14 3.15 -24.94 -9.97
N ASP A 15 2.06 -25.11 -9.21
CA ASP A 15 0.86 -24.27 -9.35
C ASP A 15 1.16 -22.82 -8.99
N ILE A 16 1.88 -22.61 -7.88
CA ILE A 16 2.32 -21.28 -7.43
C ILE A 16 3.20 -20.63 -8.50
N ALA A 17 4.20 -21.36 -9.01
CA ALA A 17 5.11 -20.86 -10.04
C ALA A 17 4.35 -20.45 -11.32
N TRP A 18 3.37 -21.25 -11.75
CA TRP A 18 2.56 -20.95 -12.93
C TRP A 18 1.62 -19.75 -12.76
N ARG A 19 1.09 -19.54 -11.56
CA ARG A 19 0.18 -18.42 -11.24
C ARG A 19 0.91 -17.13 -10.92
N THR A 20 2.20 -17.20 -10.56
CA THR A 20 3.02 -16.03 -10.23
C THR A 20 3.04 -14.97 -11.34
N PRO A 21 3.27 -15.31 -12.63
CA PRO A 21 3.18 -14.33 -13.72
C PRO A 21 1.81 -13.66 -13.83
N HIS A 22 0.72 -14.38 -13.59
CA HIS A 22 -0.64 -13.85 -13.63
C HIS A 22 -0.90 -12.88 -12.48
N MET A 23 -0.47 -13.25 -11.27
CA MET A 23 -0.52 -12.38 -10.09
C MET A 23 0.28 -11.09 -10.33
N LEU A 24 1.49 -11.20 -10.90
CA LEU A 24 2.31 -10.04 -11.25
C LEU A 24 1.61 -9.18 -12.32
N ALA A 25 1.10 -9.76 -13.40
CA ALA A 25 0.35 -9.00 -14.41
C ALA A 25 -0.86 -8.27 -13.81
N TRP A 26 -1.57 -8.92 -12.89
CA TRP A 26 -2.66 -8.29 -12.13
C TRP A 26 -2.15 -7.10 -11.29
N LEU A 27 -1.10 -7.30 -10.48
CA LEU A 27 -0.51 -6.23 -9.65
C LEU A 27 -0.04 -5.04 -10.49
N TRP A 28 0.72 -5.29 -11.56
CA TRP A 28 1.29 -4.24 -12.39
C TRP A 28 0.23 -3.48 -13.19
N SER A 29 -0.82 -4.13 -13.67
CA SER A 29 -1.92 -3.46 -14.36
C SER A 29 -2.70 -2.51 -13.44
N HIS A 30 -2.97 -2.92 -12.20
CA HIS A 30 -3.65 -2.07 -11.21
C HIS A 30 -2.73 -0.96 -10.70
N LEU A 31 -1.45 -1.26 -10.47
CA LEU A 31 -0.46 -0.25 -10.13
C LEU A 31 -0.33 0.80 -11.21
N LEU A 32 -0.38 0.42 -12.49
CA LEU A 32 -0.36 1.35 -13.62
C LEU A 32 -1.53 2.35 -13.55
N VAL A 33 -2.75 1.87 -13.26
CA VAL A 33 -3.93 2.75 -13.08
C VAL A 33 -3.69 3.75 -11.96
N GLU A 34 -3.22 3.29 -10.80
CA GLU A 34 -2.95 4.12 -9.63
C GLU A 34 -1.90 5.19 -9.93
N VAL A 35 -0.76 4.81 -10.52
CA VAL A 35 0.33 5.76 -10.75
C VAL A 35 -0.02 6.81 -11.79
N ILE A 36 -0.83 6.49 -12.81
CA ILE A 36 -1.28 7.51 -13.78
C ILE A 36 -2.33 8.42 -13.12
N SER A 37 -3.32 7.84 -12.43
CA SER A 37 -4.41 8.60 -11.80
C SER A 37 -3.89 9.57 -10.75
N ASN A 38 -2.93 9.15 -9.92
CA ASN A 38 -2.35 9.95 -8.85
C ASN A 38 -1.65 11.24 -9.33
N GLN A 39 -1.14 11.26 -10.56
CA GLN A 39 -0.46 12.43 -11.15
C GLN A 39 -1.35 13.23 -12.13
N SER A 40 -2.55 12.74 -12.49
CA SER A 40 -3.32 13.26 -13.63
C SER A 40 -4.05 14.59 -13.39
N LEU A 41 -4.23 15.01 -12.14
CA LEU A 41 -4.90 16.27 -11.81
C LEU A 41 -3.92 17.45 -11.92
N ARG A 42 -4.40 18.62 -12.33
CA ARG A 42 -3.58 19.85 -12.39
C ARG A 42 -2.90 20.15 -11.04
N SER A 43 -3.61 19.96 -9.94
CA SER A 43 -3.09 20.09 -8.58
C SER A 43 -1.99 19.06 -8.27
N SER A 44 -2.13 17.81 -8.73
CA SER A 44 -1.07 16.79 -8.62
C SER A 44 0.17 17.16 -9.44
N ILE A 45 0.01 17.80 -10.59
CA ILE A 45 1.15 18.22 -11.42
C ILE A 45 1.95 19.32 -10.72
N ILE A 46 1.29 20.27 -10.04
CA ILE A 46 1.96 21.33 -9.25
C ILE A 46 2.74 20.71 -8.09
N GLU A 47 2.12 19.78 -7.36
CA GLU A 47 2.76 19.02 -6.28
C GLU A 47 3.99 18.25 -6.79
N ASP A 48 3.81 17.47 -7.85
CA ASP A 48 4.87 16.63 -8.41
C ASP A 48 5.96 17.44 -9.11
N ALA A 49 5.71 18.66 -9.60
CA ALA A 49 6.77 19.52 -10.14
C ALA A 49 7.81 19.89 -9.06
N ILE A 50 7.41 19.91 -7.79
CA ILE A 50 8.29 20.20 -6.64
C ILE A 50 8.87 18.90 -6.08
N ASN A 51 8.01 17.93 -5.80
CA ASN A 51 8.43 16.70 -5.15
C ASN A 51 9.10 15.74 -6.12
N LYS A 52 8.56 15.60 -7.33
CA LYS A 52 8.86 14.52 -8.27
C LYS A 52 8.96 15.00 -9.74
N PRO A 53 9.81 16.02 -10.06
CA PRO A 53 9.84 16.66 -11.38
C PRO A 53 10.18 15.71 -12.54
N TRP A 54 10.76 14.55 -12.24
CA TRP A 54 11.06 13.51 -13.22
C TRP A 54 9.83 12.70 -13.67
N ARG A 55 8.68 12.85 -13.00
CA ARG A 55 7.43 12.16 -13.39
C ARG A 55 6.95 12.62 -14.77
N PRO A 56 6.26 11.75 -15.54
CA PRO A 56 5.88 12.03 -16.91
C PRO A 56 5.12 13.35 -17.14
N LEU A 57 4.13 13.68 -16.30
CA LEU A 57 3.31 14.89 -16.48
C LEU A 57 4.07 16.18 -16.13
N PRO A 58 4.73 16.32 -14.96
CA PRO A 58 5.59 17.48 -14.68
C PRO A 58 6.71 17.68 -15.69
N ALA A 59 7.29 16.58 -16.21
CA ALA A 59 8.36 16.62 -17.22
C ALA A 59 7.86 16.89 -18.65
N GLY A 60 6.55 17.04 -18.87
CA GLY A 60 5.96 17.26 -20.20
C GLY A 60 6.08 16.07 -21.17
N ARG A 61 6.36 14.86 -20.67
CA ARG A 61 6.43 13.62 -21.47
C ARG A 61 5.06 13.03 -21.81
N LEU A 62 4.04 13.46 -21.07
CA LEU A 62 2.63 13.18 -21.32
C LEU A 62 1.84 14.48 -21.17
N THR A 63 0.80 14.64 -21.97
CA THR A 63 -0.25 15.63 -21.74
C THR A 63 -1.31 15.07 -20.78
N VAL A 64 -2.08 15.96 -20.15
CA VAL A 64 -3.21 15.56 -19.28
C VAL A 64 -4.26 14.75 -20.05
N ALA A 65 -4.48 15.08 -21.33
CA ALA A 65 -5.42 14.36 -22.18
C ALA A 65 -4.96 12.92 -22.46
N GLU A 66 -3.68 12.75 -22.78
CA GLU A 66 -3.07 11.42 -22.98
C GLU A 66 -3.11 10.59 -21.69
N ALA A 67 -2.73 11.18 -20.55
CA ALA A 67 -2.79 10.50 -19.25
C ALA A 67 -4.21 10.03 -18.92
N ARG A 68 -5.23 10.87 -19.15
CA ARG A 68 -6.65 10.48 -18.94
C ARG A 68 -7.10 9.35 -19.87
N ASN A 69 -6.68 9.37 -21.13
CA ASN A 69 -6.99 8.30 -22.07
C ASN A 69 -6.29 6.99 -21.66
N LEU A 70 -5.01 7.07 -21.26
CA LEU A 70 -4.28 5.92 -20.73
C LEU A 70 -4.96 5.35 -19.49
N THR A 71 -5.37 6.17 -18.52
CA THR A 71 -6.12 5.70 -17.34
C THR A 71 -7.38 4.94 -17.74
N ARG A 72 -8.21 5.48 -18.65
CA ARG A 72 -9.44 4.81 -19.09
C ARG A 72 -9.16 3.43 -19.70
N VAL A 73 -8.16 3.35 -20.59
CA VAL A 73 -7.76 2.08 -21.20
C VAL A 73 -7.21 1.11 -20.15
N SER A 74 -6.33 1.58 -19.27
CA SER A 74 -5.75 0.77 -18.18
C SER A 74 -6.81 0.24 -17.22
N VAL A 75 -7.85 1.02 -16.90
CA VAL A 75 -8.99 0.56 -16.07
C VAL A 75 -9.74 -0.57 -16.76
N VAL A 76 -10.07 -0.42 -18.05
CA VAL A 76 -10.75 -1.49 -18.82
C VAL A 76 -9.90 -2.76 -18.86
N VAL A 77 -8.59 -2.63 -19.10
CA VAL A 77 -7.66 -3.76 -19.12
C VAL A 77 -7.56 -4.44 -17.75
N ALA A 78 -7.44 -3.66 -16.67
CA ALA A 78 -7.34 -4.18 -15.30
C ALA A 78 -8.62 -4.93 -14.89
N LEU A 79 -9.80 -4.40 -15.22
CA LEU A 79 -11.09 -5.05 -14.95
C LEU A 79 -11.29 -6.30 -15.81
N ALA A 80 -10.95 -6.25 -17.10
CA ALA A 80 -11.02 -7.40 -17.99
C ALA A 80 -10.10 -8.54 -17.52
N LEU A 81 -8.84 -8.22 -17.20
CA LEU A 81 -7.88 -9.18 -16.64
C LEU A 81 -8.41 -9.78 -15.33
N SER A 82 -8.98 -8.96 -14.44
CA SER A 82 -9.58 -9.41 -13.19
C SER A 82 -10.78 -10.33 -13.41
N SER A 83 -11.62 -10.04 -14.40
CA SER A 83 -12.73 -10.91 -14.79
C SER A 83 -12.24 -12.27 -15.29
N LEU A 84 -11.22 -12.28 -16.15
CA LEU A 84 -10.62 -13.52 -16.68
C LEU A 84 -9.98 -14.38 -15.59
N LEU A 85 -9.40 -13.74 -14.57
CA LEU A 85 -8.77 -14.42 -13.43
C LEU A 85 -9.75 -14.73 -12.28
N GLY A 86 -11.05 -14.41 -12.43
CA GLY A 86 -12.06 -14.66 -11.39
C GLY A 86 -11.92 -13.78 -10.14
N ASN A 87 -11.28 -12.60 -10.26
CA ASN A 87 -10.85 -11.76 -9.16
C ASN A 87 -11.38 -10.32 -9.27
N LEU A 88 -12.63 -10.16 -9.72
CA LEU A 88 -13.20 -8.86 -10.07
C LEU A 88 -13.45 -7.95 -8.86
N LEU A 89 -13.81 -8.52 -7.70
CA LEU A 89 -14.19 -7.73 -6.52
C LEU A 89 -13.05 -6.88 -5.92
N PRO A 90 -11.84 -7.39 -5.65
CA PRO A 90 -10.72 -6.53 -5.24
C PRO A 90 -10.38 -5.47 -6.28
N SER A 91 -10.50 -5.81 -7.57
CA SER A 91 -10.26 -4.88 -8.67
C SER A 91 -11.23 -3.71 -8.68
N THR A 92 -12.54 -3.97 -8.69
CA THR A 92 -13.56 -2.91 -8.66
C THR A 92 -13.51 -2.09 -7.39
N THR A 93 -13.22 -2.73 -6.25
CA THR A 93 -13.01 -2.01 -4.98
C THR A 93 -11.82 -1.07 -5.08
N LEU A 94 -10.67 -1.54 -5.60
CA LEU A 94 -9.49 -0.71 -5.79
C LEU A 94 -9.78 0.45 -6.73
N MET A 95 -10.38 0.22 -7.90
CA MET A 95 -10.77 1.29 -8.85
C MET A 95 -11.67 2.35 -8.20
N THR A 96 -12.61 1.92 -7.34
CA THR A 96 -13.50 2.83 -6.61
C THR A 96 -12.71 3.68 -5.62
N LEU A 97 -11.78 3.07 -4.89
CA LEU A 97 -10.90 3.79 -3.95
C LEU A 97 -9.94 4.73 -4.69
N THR A 98 -9.39 4.33 -5.85
CA THR A 98 -8.57 5.20 -6.72
C THR A 98 -9.32 6.45 -7.12
N TRP A 99 -10.58 6.28 -7.56
CA TRP A 99 -11.44 7.38 -7.97
C TRP A 99 -11.81 8.28 -6.78
N LEU A 100 -12.15 7.70 -5.63
CA LEU A 100 -12.42 8.43 -4.40
C LEU A 100 -11.20 9.23 -3.92
N TYR A 101 -10.01 8.65 -3.96
CA TYR A 101 -8.77 9.29 -3.52
C TYR A 101 -8.37 10.44 -4.44
N ASN A 102 -8.45 10.24 -5.76
CA ASN A 102 -7.97 11.17 -6.76
C ASN A 102 -9.08 12.12 -7.23
N ASP A 103 -10.03 11.65 -8.03
CA ASP A 103 -11.03 12.46 -8.71
C ASP A 103 -12.02 13.14 -7.76
N LEU A 104 -12.37 12.50 -6.64
CA LEU A 104 -13.17 13.10 -5.58
C LEU A 104 -12.33 13.82 -4.51
N ASP A 105 -11.02 13.93 -4.73
CA ASP A 105 -10.05 14.61 -3.87
C ASP A 105 -10.07 14.12 -2.40
N GLY A 106 -10.43 12.85 -2.18
CA GLY A 106 -10.34 12.20 -0.86
C GLY A 106 -8.92 12.21 -0.27
N SER A 107 -7.90 12.33 -1.12
CA SER A 107 -6.50 12.55 -0.72
C SER A 107 -6.27 13.88 0.04
N SER A 108 -7.22 14.82 -0.04
CA SER A 108 -7.20 16.13 0.60
C SER A 108 -8.26 16.29 1.70
N ALA A 109 -9.08 15.26 1.95
CA ALA A 109 -10.15 15.25 2.96
C ALA A 109 -9.65 15.10 4.42
N GLY A 110 -8.41 15.55 4.68
CA GLY A 110 -7.73 15.49 5.95
C GLY A 110 -6.82 14.26 6.14
N PRO A 111 -5.90 14.30 7.12
CA PRO A 111 -4.86 13.29 7.28
C PRO A 111 -5.42 11.88 7.53
N LEU A 112 -6.48 11.77 8.35
CA LEU A 112 -7.09 10.50 8.70
C LEU A 112 -7.71 9.81 7.47
N MET A 113 -8.52 10.54 6.69
CA MET A 113 -9.16 9.98 5.50
C MET A 113 -8.13 9.54 4.47
N ARG A 114 -7.12 10.39 4.19
CA ARG A 114 -6.01 10.07 3.29
C ARG A 114 -5.30 8.78 3.71
N ASN A 115 -5.00 8.63 5.00
CA ASN A 115 -4.31 7.46 5.51
C ASN A 115 -5.17 6.18 5.43
N ILE A 116 -6.47 6.28 5.73
CA ILE A 116 -7.41 5.17 5.61
C ILE A 116 -7.52 4.72 4.16
N LEU A 117 -7.64 5.66 3.20
CA LEU A 117 -7.72 5.35 1.78
C LEU A 117 -6.43 4.67 1.28
N ASN A 118 -5.25 5.15 1.70
CA ASN A 118 -3.98 4.49 1.38
C ASN A 118 -3.93 3.06 1.94
N GLY A 119 -4.35 2.88 3.20
CA GLY A 119 -4.41 1.55 3.82
C GLY A 119 -5.38 0.61 3.12
N ALA A 120 -6.56 1.11 2.75
CA ALA A 120 -7.57 0.33 2.02
C ALA A 120 -7.10 -0.05 0.61
N GLY A 121 -6.44 0.87 -0.10
CA GLY A 121 -5.84 0.59 -1.40
C GLY A 121 -4.76 -0.49 -1.32
N LEU A 122 -3.83 -0.39 -0.35
CA LEU A 122 -2.78 -1.40 -0.17
C LEU A 122 -3.34 -2.76 0.26
N ALA A 123 -4.38 -2.78 1.09
CA ALA A 123 -5.11 -4.00 1.44
C ALA A 123 -5.76 -4.65 0.21
N CYS A 124 -6.31 -3.86 -0.71
CA CYS A 124 -6.88 -4.37 -1.97
C CYS A 124 -5.81 -4.98 -2.89
N PHE A 125 -4.61 -4.41 -2.95
CA PHE A 125 -3.49 -5.03 -3.68
C PHE A 125 -3.16 -6.42 -3.12
N GLY A 126 -3.06 -6.54 -1.80
CA GLY A 126 -2.81 -7.82 -1.14
C GLY A 126 -3.94 -8.83 -1.38
N TRP A 127 -5.19 -8.39 -1.22
CA TRP A 127 -6.38 -9.21 -1.48
C TRP A 127 -6.38 -9.75 -2.91
N GLY A 128 -6.18 -8.86 -3.88
CA GLY A 128 -6.21 -9.23 -5.28
C GLY A 128 -5.06 -10.15 -5.66
N ALA A 129 -3.84 -9.88 -5.17
CA ALA A 129 -2.69 -10.73 -5.43
C ALA A 129 -2.90 -12.16 -4.92
N VAL A 130 -3.36 -12.33 -3.67
CA VAL A 130 -3.66 -13.65 -3.10
C VAL A 130 -4.80 -14.32 -3.84
N GLY A 131 -5.85 -13.58 -4.24
CA GLY A 131 -6.96 -14.10 -5.02
C GLY A 131 -6.55 -14.69 -6.38
N VAL A 132 -5.56 -14.07 -7.05
CA VAL A 132 -5.01 -14.59 -8.31
C VAL A 132 -4.05 -15.76 -8.07
N LEU A 133 -3.18 -15.64 -7.06
CA LEU A 133 -2.15 -16.64 -6.77
C LEU A 133 -2.75 -17.94 -6.24
N LEU A 134 -3.77 -17.85 -5.38
CA LEU A 134 -4.39 -18.96 -4.66
C LEU A 134 -5.94 -18.90 -4.76
N PRO A 135 -6.53 -19.10 -5.97
CA PRO A 135 -7.98 -18.91 -6.15
C PRO A 135 -8.81 -19.94 -5.40
N GLY A 136 -9.66 -19.47 -4.49
CA GLY A 136 -10.47 -20.33 -3.61
C GLY A 136 -9.83 -20.62 -2.26
N ALA A 137 -8.56 -20.25 -2.03
CA ALA A 137 -7.93 -20.35 -0.71
C ALA A 137 -8.56 -19.39 0.31
N ILE A 138 -9.14 -18.28 -0.16
CA ILE A 138 -9.87 -17.33 0.67
C ILE A 138 -11.31 -17.85 0.88
N GLY A 139 -11.44 -18.94 1.64
CA GLY A 139 -12.74 -19.58 1.91
C GLY A 139 -13.54 -18.92 3.04
N ASP A 140 -12.84 -18.43 4.09
CA ASP A 140 -13.48 -17.77 5.22
C ASP A 140 -13.47 -16.25 5.08
N ARG A 141 -14.67 -15.67 4.91
CA ARG A 141 -14.88 -14.22 4.83
C ARG A 141 -14.45 -13.47 6.09
N ARG A 142 -14.50 -14.11 7.27
CA ARG A 142 -14.07 -13.49 8.54
C ARG A 142 -12.55 -13.34 8.56
N VAL A 143 -11.83 -14.41 8.22
CA VAL A 143 -10.36 -14.37 8.12
C VAL A 143 -9.91 -13.32 7.12
N LEU A 144 -10.53 -13.28 5.92
CA LEU A 144 -10.24 -12.23 4.94
C LEU A 144 -10.47 -10.84 5.53
N ARG A 145 -11.65 -10.59 6.10
CA ARG A 145 -12.00 -9.30 6.68
C ARG A 145 -10.99 -8.87 7.74
N ASP A 146 -10.65 -9.77 8.66
CA ASP A 146 -9.77 -9.47 9.78
C ASP A 146 -8.35 -9.17 9.27
N TRP A 147 -7.88 -9.89 8.25
CA TRP A 147 -6.62 -9.60 7.58
C TRP A 147 -6.62 -8.25 6.86
N LEU A 148 -7.69 -7.90 6.15
CA LEU A 148 -7.82 -6.60 5.49
C LEU A 148 -7.84 -5.46 6.52
N LEU A 149 -8.61 -5.60 7.59
CA LEU A 149 -8.66 -4.61 8.67
C LEU A 149 -7.31 -4.44 9.36
N PHE A 150 -6.57 -5.54 9.54
CA PHE A 150 -5.20 -5.51 10.07
C PHE A 150 -4.27 -4.69 9.19
N ILE A 151 -4.28 -4.92 7.87
CA ILE A 151 -3.46 -4.14 6.92
C ILE A 151 -3.89 -2.68 6.92
N VAL A 152 -5.20 -2.40 6.86
CA VAL A 152 -5.72 -1.03 6.90
C VAL A 152 -5.25 -0.32 8.16
N ALA A 153 -5.35 -0.95 9.33
CA ALA A 153 -4.91 -0.36 10.60
C ALA A 153 -3.41 -0.10 10.61
N LEU A 154 -2.58 -1.07 10.20
CA LEU A 154 -1.13 -0.94 10.15
C LEU A 154 -0.69 0.19 9.21
N VAL A 155 -1.22 0.21 8.00
CA VAL A 155 -0.81 1.17 6.98
C VAL A 155 -1.36 2.56 7.32
N SER A 156 -2.64 2.69 7.70
CA SER A 156 -3.23 3.99 8.01
C SER A 156 -2.59 4.69 9.22
N THR A 157 -1.96 3.95 10.12
CA THR A 157 -1.25 4.51 11.29
C THR A 157 0.23 4.74 11.05
N THR A 158 0.77 4.43 9.86
CA THR A 158 2.21 4.55 9.57
C THR A 158 2.55 5.20 8.22
N VAL A 159 1.62 5.20 7.25
CA VAL A 159 1.85 5.68 5.87
C VAL A 159 2.10 7.18 5.78
N HIS A 160 1.68 7.97 6.77
CA HIS A 160 1.94 9.41 6.82
C HIS A 160 3.42 9.78 6.97
N ILE A 161 4.32 8.79 7.04
CA ILE A 161 5.75 9.01 6.78
C ILE A 161 6.03 9.61 5.40
N GLN A 162 5.21 9.28 4.39
CA GLN A 162 5.33 9.87 3.05
C GLN A 162 5.13 11.39 3.06
N ASP A 163 4.27 11.89 3.96
CA ASP A 163 3.93 13.31 4.07
C ASP A 163 5.16 14.14 4.51
N LEU A 164 6.17 13.53 5.13
CA LEU A 164 7.43 14.21 5.49
C LEU A 164 8.29 14.49 4.25
N ALA A 165 8.36 13.53 3.32
CA ALA A 165 9.15 13.67 2.08
C ALA A 165 8.44 14.55 1.05
N ASP A 166 7.11 14.51 1.02
CA ASP A 166 6.28 15.22 0.04
C ASP A 166 5.76 16.59 0.53
N ARG A 167 6.20 17.05 1.71
CA ARG A 167 5.69 18.24 2.41
C ARG A 167 5.64 19.51 1.57
N GLU A 168 6.70 19.81 0.80
CA GLU A 168 6.78 21.05 0.02
C GLU A 168 5.73 21.08 -1.10
N GLY A 169 5.64 20.00 -1.88
CA GLY A 169 4.61 19.87 -2.92
C GLY A 169 3.19 19.78 -2.34
N ASP A 170 3.00 19.10 -1.20
CA ASP A 170 1.70 19.05 -0.52
C ASP A 170 1.24 20.44 -0.08
N LYS A 171 2.16 21.27 0.44
CA LYS A 171 1.88 22.65 0.81
C LYS A 171 1.53 23.50 -0.42
N ALA A 172 2.26 23.35 -1.52
CA ALA A 172 1.98 24.08 -2.75
C ALA A 172 0.62 23.73 -3.38
N ARG A 173 0.19 22.47 -3.24
CA ARG A 173 -1.15 22.01 -3.64
C ARG A 173 -2.25 22.38 -2.65
N GLY A 174 -1.91 22.78 -1.41
CA GLY A 174 -2.87 23.05 -0.34
C GLY A 174 -3.46 21.78 0.31
N ARG A 175 -2.77 20.64 0.19
CA ARG A 175 -3.23 19.36 0.73
C ARG A 175 -3.13 19.33 2.26
N GLN A 176 -4.15 18.77 2.91
CA GLN A 176 -4.22 18.62 4.37
C GLN A 176 -3.53 17.32 4.83
N THR A 177 -2.20 17.29 4.85
CA THR A 177 -1.40 16.15 5.32
C THR A 177 -1.05 16.24 6.80
N ALA A 178 -0.65 15.12 7.43
CA ALA A 178 -0.34 15.11 8.87
C ALA A 178 0.76 16.11 9.23
N ALA A 179 1.81 16.18 8.40
CA ALA A 179 2.94 17.10 8.57
C ALA A 179 2.54 18.58 8.48
N ILE A 180 1.45 18.89 7.77
CA ILE A 180 0.93 20.26 7.61
C ILE A 180 -0.07 20.60 8.72
N VAL A 181 -1.00 19.68 9.02
CA VAL A 181 -2.11 19.92 9.97
C VAL A 181 -1.67 19.79 11.43
N PHE A 182 -0.91 18.75 11.77
CA PHE A 182 -0.45 18.48 13.13
C PHE A 182 1.00 18.89 13.39
N GLY A 183 1.71 19.29 12.34
CA GLY A 183 3.12 19.65 12.39
C GLY A 183 4.06 18.45 12.28
N GLU A 184 5.33 18.75 12.00
CA GLU A 184 6.36 17.72 11.75
C GLU A 184 6.70 16.90 12.99
N ASP A 185 6.83 17.53 14.16
CA ASP A 185 7.25 16.82 15.37
C ASP A 185 6.21 15.78 15.78
N TRP A 186 4.92 16.13 15.77
CA TRP A 186 3.84 15.18 16.02
C TRP A 186 3.82 14.06 14.98
N THR A 187 3.98 14.41 13.70
CA THR A 187 4.01 13.44 12.59
C THR A 187 5.15 12.43 12.79
N ARG A 188 6.37 12.90 13.06
CA ARG A 188 7.53 12.05 13.30
C ARG A 188 7.33 11.15 14.54
N SER A 189 6.93 11.73 15.67
CA SER A 189 6.71 10.97 16.90
C SER A 189 5.61 9.92 16.76
N SER A 190 4.50 10.24 16.09
CA SER A 190 3.41 9.28 15.87
C SER A 190 3.86 8.10 14.98
N ILE A 191 4.64 8.35 13.92
CA ILE A 191 5.22 7.29 13.08
C ILE A 191 6.11 6.37 13.91
N VAL A 192 7.06 6.94 14.67
CA VAL A 192 8.00 6.19 15.52
C VAL A 192 7.26 5.27 16.48
N VAL A 193 6.28 5.83 17.21
CA VAL A 193 5.48 5.05 18.15
C VAL A 193 4.77 3.91 17.42
N MET A 194 4.09 4.20 16.31
CA MET A 194 3.27 3.21 15.62
C MET A 194 4.10 2.10 14.99
N VAL A 195 5.27 2.38 14.39
CA VAL A 195 6.10 1.32 13.79
C VAL A 195 6.74 0.40 14.83
N ILE A 196 7.06 0.91 16.02
CA ILE A 196 7.56 0.09 17.14
C ILE A 196 6.42 -0.79 17.68
N VAL A 197 5.25 -0.20 17.90
CA VAL A 197 4.04 -0.92 18.34
C VAL A 197 3.70 -2.03 17.35
N TRP A 198 3.62 -1.73 16.05
CA TRP A 198 3.32 -2.73 15.03
C TRP A 198 4.42 -3.78 14.90
N SER A 199 5.70 -3.45 15.10
CA SER A 199 6.77 -4.45 15.13
C SER A 199 6.52 -5.49 16.23
N ALA A 200 6.18 -5.03 17.43
CA ALA A 200 5.86 -5.93 18.55
C ALA A 200 4.55 -6.70 18.34
N VAL A 201 3.48 -6.02 17.94
CA VAL A 201 2.16 -6.61 17.69
C VAL A 201 2.22 -7.67 16.60
N CYS A 202 2.86 -7.39 15.46
CA CYS A 202 3.02 -8.35 14.37
C CYS A 202 3.83 -9.56 14.80
N SER A 203 4.97 -9.37 15.46
CA SER A 203 5.79 -10.49 15.95
C SER A 203 5.04 -11.36 16.95
N ALA A 204 4.27 -10.76 17.87
CA ALA A 204 3.45 -11.50 18.83
C ALA A 204 2.28 -12.23 18.15
N TYR A 205 1.56 -11.56 17.25
CA TYR A 205 0.44 -12.12 16.50
C TYR A 205 0.85 -13.37 15.70
N TRP A 206 1.99 -13.30 15.01
CA TRP A 206 2.54 -14.42 14.25
C TRP A 206 3.36 -15.40 15.08
N ARG A 207 3.48 -15.19 16.40
CA ARG A 207 4.26 -16.04 17.34
C ARG A 207 5.68 -16.30 16.82
N VAL A 208 6.31 -15.25 16.32
CA VAL A 208 7.66 -15.29 15.73
C VAL A 208 8.69 -15.49 16.84
N PRO A 209 9.63 -16.45 16.71
CA PRO A 209 10.69 -16.64 17.69
C PRO A 209 11.52 -15.36 17.91
N PRO A 210 12.03 -15.11 19.14
CA PRO A 210 12.71 -13.86 19.48
C PRO A 210 13.83 -13.42 18.53
N PRO A 211 14.70 -14.31 18.01
CA PRO A 211 15.76 -13.89 17.08
C PRO A 211 15.22 -13.24 15.79
N TYR A 212 14.10 -13.72 15.26
CA TYR A 212 13.51 -13.20 14.04
C TYR A 212 12.68 -11.94 14.29
N ALA A 213 12.15 -11.76 15.50
CA ALA A 213 11.44 -10.54 15.91
C ALA A 213 12.37 -9.30 15.98
N LEU A 214 13.69 -9.52 16.06
CA LEU A 214 14.68 -8.42 16.02
C LEU A 214 14.73 -7.72 14.67
N ALA A 215 14.35 -8.38 13.57
CA ALA A 215 14.41 -7.79 12.23
C ALA A 215 13.44 -6.60 12.05
N PRO A 216 12.11 -6.75 12.21
CA PRO A 216 11.20 -5.61 12.09
C PRO A 216 11.50 -4.52 13.13
N LEU A 217 11.84 -4.91 14.37
CA LEU A 217 12.18 -3.96 15.43
C LEU A 217 13.45 -3.16 15.08
N GLY A 218 14.51 -3.81 14.64
CA GLY A 218 15.77 -3.16 14.26
C GLY A 218 15.58 -2.14 13.13
N ILE A 219 14.82 -2.51 12.08
CA ILE A 219 14.51 -1.59 10.98
C ILE A 219 13.68 -0.40 11.49
N SER A 220 12.69 -0.65 12.36
CA SER A 220 11.88 0.42 12.95
C SER A 220 12.71 1.40 13.79
N LEU A 221 13.72 0.91 14.53
CA LEU A 221 14.63 1.73 15.33
C LEU A 221 15.58 2.56 14.46
N ILE A 222 16.16 1.95 13.42
CA ILE A 222 17.01 2.66 12.44
C ILE A 222 16.19 3.75 11.75
N MET A 223 14.99 3.42 11.27
CA MET A 223 14.08 4.39 10.66
C MET A 223 13.74 5.52 11.63
N SER A 224 13.45 5.19 12.90
CA SER A 224 13.15 6.17 13.95
C SER A 224 14.30 7.14 14.18
N ALA A 225 15.54 6.63 14.25
CA ALA A 225 16.73 7.47 14.37
C ALA A 225 16.89 8.39 13.15
N VAL A 226 16.70 7.86 11.93
CA VAL A 226 16.79 8.64 10.69
C VAL A 226 15.77 9.79 10.67
N ILE A 227 14.51 9.55 11.06
CA ILE A 227 13.47 10.59 10.99
C ILE A 227 13.47 11.54 12.19
N LEU A 228 13.97 11.15 13.36
CA LEU A 228 14.06 12.04 14.52
C LEU A 228 15.32 12.92 14.47
N LEU A 229 16.46 12.36 14.06
CA LEU A 229 17.73 13.10 13.98
C LEU A 229 17.86 13.84 12.65
N GLY A 230 17.33 13.27 11.57
CA GLY A 230 17.37 13.82 10.23
C GLY A 230 16.14 14.67 9.92
N ARG A 231 16.31 15.99 9.88
CA ARG A 231 15.26 16.96 9.49
C ARG A 231 15.36 17.45 8.05
N SER A 232 16.16 16.78 7.23
CA SER A 232 16.28 17.08 5.81
C SER A 232 15.24 16.31 4.98
N ARG A 233 14.98 16.79 3.76
CA ARG A 233 14.19 16.05 2.76
C ARG A 233 14.80 14.68 2.46
N SER A 234 16.11 14.61 2.29
CA SER A 234 16.84 13.35 2.06
C SER A 234 16.64 12.33 3.19
N SER A 235 16.67 12.79 4.45
CA SER A 235 16.38 11.94 5.61
C SER A 235 14.95 11.41 5.58
N SER A 236 13.99 12.23 5.14
CA SER A 236 12.58 11.85 5.02
C SER A 236 12.37 10.82 3.89
N GLU A 237 13.05 11.00 2.76
CA GLU A 237 13.06 10.02 1.66
C GLU A 237 13.69 8.69 2.07
N LEU A 238 14.80 8.72 2.82
CA LEU A 238 15.40 7.51 3.38
C LEU A 238 14.46 6.83 4.38
N GLY A 239 13.80 7.61 5.26
CA GLY A 239 12.79 7.11 6.18
C GLY A 239 11.66 6.37 5.45
N LEU A 240 11.13 6.95 4.37
CA LEU A 240 10.10 6.32 3.55
C LEU A 240 10.59 5.00 2.91
N ARG A 241 11.83 4.94 2.42
CA ARG A 241 12.40 3.68 1.89
C ARG A 241 12.56 2.61 2.97
N LEU A 242 12.98 3.00 4.18
CA LEU A 242 13.06 2.11 5.33
C LEU A 242 11.68 1.62 5.77
N TRP A 243 10.65 2.47 5.68
CA TRP A 243 9.27 2.05 5.91
C TRP A 243 8.81 1.00 4.89
N CYS A 244 9.11 1.17 3.59
CA CYS A 244 8.81 0.15 2.58
C CYS A 244 9.50 -1.19 2.89
N LEU A 245 10.77 -1.14 3.29
CA LEU A 245 11.51 -2.33 3.72
C LEU A 245 10.89 -2.95 4.97
N TRP A 246 10.52 -2.14 5.96
CA TRP A 246 9.89 -2.58 7.20
C TRP A 246 8.56 -3.28 6.93
N VAL A 247 7.66 -2.67 6.14
CA VAL A 247 6.39 -3.29 5.72
C VAL A 247 6.66 -4.63 5.02
N THR A 248 7.64 -4.68 4.11
CA THR A 248 8.01 -5.94 3.43
C THR A 248 8.39 -7.02 4.43
N VAL A 249 9.25 -6.72 5.42
CA VAL A 249 9.65 -7.66 6.47
C VAL A 249 8.47 -8.09 7.34
N VAL A 250 7.59 -7.15 7.72
CA VAL A 250 6.38 -7.45 8.49
C VAL A 250 5.48 -8.45 7.76
N PHE A 251 5.30 -8.29 6.44
CA PHE A 251 4.47 -9.19 5.64
C PHE A 251 5.12 -10.58 5.43
N LEU A 252 6.43 -10.72 5.65
CA LEU A 252 7.16 -12.00 5.59
C LEU A 252 7.18 -12.75 6.93
N LEU A 253 6.83 -12.10 8.04
CA LEU A 253 6.80 -12.74 9.38
C LEU A 253 6.00 -14.05 9.48
N PRO A 254 4.87 -14.25 8.79
CA PRO A 254 4.15 -15.52 8.83
C PRO A 254 5.03 -16.73 8.45
N LEU A 255 6.01 -16.54 7.55
CA LEU A 255 6.93 -17.60 7.12
C LEU A 255 7.88 -18.06 8.24
N LEU A 256 8.06 -17.22 9.27
CA LEU A 256 8.93 -17.44 10.42
C LEU A 256 8.13 -17.79 11.68
N SER A 257 6.82 -18.02 11.55
CA SER A 257 5.94 -18.38 12.66
C SER A 257 6.36 -19.70 13.29
N SER A 258 6.21 -19.83 14.62
CA SER A 258 6.43 -21.11 15.32
C SER A 258 5.39 -22.19 15.00
N ASN A 259 4.29 -21.84 14.32
CA ASN A 259 3.23 -22.76 13.93
C ASN A 259 3.46 -23.46 12.58
N THR A 260 4.52 -23.12 11.82
CA THR A 260 4.83 -23.74 10.52
C THR A 260 5.73 -24.99 10.63
N LYS A 261 5.77 -25.62 11.81
CA LYS A 261 6.40 -26.93 12.05
C LYS A 261 5.42 -27.92 12.65
#